data_AF-A0A486XLV5-F1
#
_entry.id   AF-A0A486XLV5-F1
#
_cell.length_a   1.000
_cell.length_b   1.000
_cell.length_c   1.000
_cell.angle_alpha   90.00
_cell.angle_beta   90.00
_cell.angle_gamma   90.00
#
_symmetry.space_group_name_H-M   'P 1'
#
loop_
_entity.id
_entity.type
_entity.pdbx_description
1 polymer ?
#
loop_
_entity_poly.entity_id
_entity_poly.type
_entity_poly.pdbx_seq_one_letter_code
_entity_poly.pdbx_strand_id
1 'polypeptide(L)'
;MPFKRFTFCIFYLIALGINVNALDPVLEPANILPYIRVAYSLREQFKDLNKMHIVEIGGECGEQCKTLANLTGFASYTIIDLPENLNLAKKRLMGISNVHFIESSNLLQVGSYDLVISNCAFSRLNYREYLDCVISPTRNGYLAESLPIDELLRLLHSKNRKGKVKKESPNTHLSITWEPNDAPIFSKKKDPLKSETAISYSLSGGRLGDNLIAYFHAKWLAYKYNLPLLYVSFPFADQFCLFEKDQPLVPNFKFQNSITTTSEADIKMISSSLFVIPYFSENTEYIYSNKIEPPFQVDWEDPEFHSQVVECLTPKKPIQKSPMPKNKITVGVHVRKGGGQDKPFMNRELPLKFPPDSYYIQQIERIARIFKEYSLYVYILTDDKKPVNIVKKYRKAINNPHICFDYRRTKNGPSINILEDFFLIPQFDCLIIPQSNFSLVASKIADHDLVITPAHPLFVDDEVIIDEVELVFNSKRLSKKKLKINNRSIFKRIYDKL
;
A
#
# COMPACT_ATOMS: atom_id res chain seq x y z
N MET A 1 3.85 30.78 -45.56
CA MET A 1 3.63 29.31 -45.48
C MET A 1 2.54 28.81 -44.50
N PRO A 2 2.04 29.54 -43.48
CA PRO A 2 1.02 28.98 -42.56
C PRO A 2 -0.38 28.84 -43.20
N PHE A 3 -0.74 29.72 -44.13
CA PHE A 3 -2.06 29.71 -44.79
C PHE A 3 -2.35 28.41 -45.56
N LYS A 4 -1.39 27.88 -46.34
CA LYS A 4 -1.58 26.64 -47.10
C LYS A 4 -1.77 25.39 -46.22
N ARG A 5 -1.11 25.32 -45.05
CA ARG A 5 -1.30 24.21 -44.10
C ARG A 5 -2.66 24.28 -43.41
N PHE A 6 -3.12 25.49 -43.10
CA PHE A 6 -4.43 25.71 -42.49
C PHE A 6 -5.57 25.34 -43.44
N THR A 7 -5.50 25.79 -44.70
CA THR A 7 -6.50 25.44 -45.72
C THR A 7 -6.58 23.93 -45.95
N PHE A 8 -5.43 23.23 -45.98
CA PHE A 8 -5.41 21.77 -46.09
C PHE A 8 -6.05 21.05 -44.89
N CYS A 9 -5.84 21.56 -43.67
CA CYS A 9 -6.48 21.00 -42.47
C CYS A 9 -8.00 21.19 -42.49
N ILE A 10 -8.49 22.35 -42.93
CA ILE A 10 -9.94 22.58 -43.08
C ILE A 10 -10.54 21.62 -44.11
N PHE A 11 -9.91 21.47 -45.29
CA PHE A 11 -10.38 20.52 -46.30
C PHE A 11 -10.34 19.07 -45.80
N TYR A 12 -9.33 18.70 -45.03
CA TYR A 12 -9.23 17.38 -44.40
C TYR A 12 -10.36 17.17 -43.38
N LEU A 13 -10.64 18.16 -42.53
CA LEU A 13 -11.75 18.11 -41.57
C LEU A 13 -13.10 18.00 -42.27
N ILE A 14 -13.34 18.79 -43.32
CA ILE A 14 -14.56 18.72 -44.13
C ILE A 14 -14.69 17.34 -44.79
N ALA A 15 -13.61 16.79 -45.34
CA ALA A 15 -13.60 15.46 -45.95
C ALA A 15 -13.92 14.34 -44.93
N LEU A 16 -13.66 14.57 -43.64
CA LEU A 16 -13.98 13.66 -42.55
C LEU A 16 -15.41 13.83 -41.99
N GLY A 17 -16.21 14.72 -42.60
CA GLY A 17 -17.56 15.05 -42.17
C GLY A 17 -17.62 15.91 -40.91
N ILE A 18 -16.51 16.55 -40.54
CA ILE A 18 -16.43 17.38 -39.34
C ILE A 18 -16.96 18.79 -39.66
N ASN A 19 -17.93 19.25 -38.88
CA ASN A 19 -18.43 20.62 -38.97
C ASN A 19 -17.39 21.59 -38.40
N VAL A 20 -16.53 22.13 -39.27
CA VAL A 20 -15.49 23.12 -38.93
C VAL A 20 -16.03 24.39 -38.29
N ASN A 21 -17.33 24.72 -38.45
CA ASN A 21 -17.95 25.86 -37.78
C ASN A 21 -18.16 25.63 -36.27
N ALA A 22 -18.02 24.38 -35.80
CA ALA A 22 -18.07 24.04 -34.37
C ALA A 22 -16.71 24.20 -33.66
N LEU A 23 -15.66 24.60 -34.39
CA LEU A 23 -14.34 24.88 -33.81
C LEU A 23 -14.27 26.33 -33.35
N ASP A 24 -13.74 26.54 -32.15
CA ASP A 24 -13.67 27.86 -31.50
C ASP A 24 -12.76 28.82 -32.31
N PRO A 25 -13.29 29.96 -32.81
CA PRO A 25 -12.52 30.89 -33.64
C PRO A 25 -11.38 31.59 -32.89
N VAL A 26 -11.32 31.48 -31.56
CA VAL A 26 -10.33 32.16 -30.71
C VAL A 26 -8.99 31.40 -30.61
N LEU A 27 -8.94 30.15 -31.04
CA LEU A 27 -7.72 29.35 -30.98
C LEU A 27 -6.89 29.43 -32.26
N GLU A 28 -5.59 29.71 -32.11
CA GLU A 28 -4.67 29.58 -33.24
C GLU A 28 -4.71 28.14 -33.78
N PRO A 29 -4.89 27.94 -35.09
CA PRO A 29 -5.04 26.62 -35.69
C PRO A 29 -3.88 25.64 -35.43
N ALA A 30 -2.69 26.17 -35.12
CA ALA A 30 -1.52 25.38 -34.78
C ALA A 30 -1.69 24.60 -33.46
N ASN A 31 -2.47 25.14 -32.51
CA ASN A 31 -2.63 24.57 -31.17
C ASN A 31 -3.74 23.52 -31.09
N ILE A 32 -4.72 23.55 -32.01
CA ILE A 32 -5.85 22.60 -32.01
C ILE A 32 -5.57 21.32 -32.80
N LEU A 33 -4.66 21.39 -33.78
CA LEU A 33 -4.37 20.29 -34.70
C LEU A 33 -3.92 18.98 -33.99
N PRO A 34 -3.10 19.02 -32.92
CA PRO A 34 -2.77 17.81 -32.16
C PRO A 34 -4.00 17.11 -31.59
N TYR A 35 -4.94 17.86 -31.01
CA TYR A 35 -6.14 17.31 -30.38
C TYR A 35 -7.14 16.73 -31.40
N ILE A 36 -7.25 17.38 -32.57
CA ILE A 36 -8.06 16.88 -33.69
C ILE A 36 -7.50 15.54 -34.19
N ARG A 37 -6.17 15.44 -34.31
CA ARG A 37 -5.51 14.21 -34.74
C ARG A 37 -5.78 13.08 -33.75
N VAL A 38 -5.66 13.33 -32.45
CA VAL A 38 -5.99 12.36 -31.41
C VAL A 38 -7.45 11.96 -31.48
N ALA A 39 -8.38 12.91 -31.57
CA ALA A 39 -9.81 12.64 -31.70
C ALA A 39 -10.13 11.75 -32.91
N TYR A 40 -9.47 11.99 -34.05
CA TYR A 40 -9.59 11.16 -35.22
C TYR A 40 -9.07 9.72 -34.99
N SER A 41 -7.86 9.56 -34.45
CA SER A 41 -7.30 8.24 -34.12
C SER A 41 -8.22 7.48 -33.16
N LEU A 42 -8.77 8.15 -32.15
CA LEU A 42 -9.73 7.56 -31.21
C LEU A 42 -11.01 7.09 -31.91
N ARG A 43 -11.57 7.90 -32.82
CA ARG A 43 -12.78 7.53 -33.59
C ARG A 43 -12.53 6.33 -34.50
N GLU A 44 -11.40 6.30 -35.21
CA GLU A 44 -11.04 5.18 -36.07
C GLU A 44 -10.85 3.88 -35.28
N GLN A 45 -10.26 3.97 -34.10
CA GLN A 45 -9.92 2.82 -33.28
C GLN A 45 -11.10 2.28 -32.47
N PHE A 46 -11.90 3.17 -31.87
CA PHE A 46 -12.93 2.81 -30.90
C PHE A 46 -14.36 2.99 -31.43
N LYS A 47 -14.51 3.51 -32.65
CA LYS A 47 -15.78 3.76 -33.35
C LYS A 47 -16.61 4.85 -32.67
N ASP A 48 -17.56 4.44 -31.83
CA ASP A 48 -18.54 5.35 -31.21
C ASP A 48 -18.09 5.72 -29.79
N LEU A 49 -17.63 6.96 -29.63
CA LEU A 49 -17.19 7.50 -28.35
C LEU A 49 -18.35 8.03 -27.49
N ASN A 50 -19.55 8.27 -28.06
CA ASN A 50 -20.68 8.88 -27.37
C ASN A 50 -21.14 8.12 -26.11
N LYS A 51 -20.88 6.82 -26.07
CA LYS A 51 -21.29 5.94 -24.98
C LYS A 51 -20.15 5.62 -24.01
N MET A 52 -18.96 6.16 -24.23
CA MET A 52 -17.80 5.84 -23.43
C MET A 52 -17.67 6.78 -22.23
N HIS A 53 -17.34 6.17 -21.10
CA HIS A 53 -16.79 6.86 -19.94
C HIS A 53 -15.28 7.00 -20.14
N ILE A 54 -14.82 8.22 -20.39
CA ILE A 54 -13.43 8.52 -20.72
C ILE A 54 -12.72 9.14 -19.51
N VAL A 55 -11.48 8.73 -19.27
CA VAL A 55 -10.58 9.38 -18.31
C VAL A 55 -9.33 9.89 -19.02
N GLU A 56 -8.93 11.13 -18.77
CA GLU A 56 -7.73 11.75 -19.32
C GLU A 56 -6.72 12.03 -18.20
N ILE A 57 -5.50 11.51 -18.37
CA ILE A 57 -4.37 11.77 -17.48
C ILE A 57 -3.56 12.94 -18.04
N GLY A 58 -3.56 14.04 -17.29
CA GLY A 58 -2.91 15.30 -17.64
C GLY A 58 -3.62 16.01 -18.77
N GLY A 59 -4.88 16.39 -18.54
CA GLY A 59 -5.70 17.09 -19.54
C GLY A 59 -5.36 18.58 -19.69
N GLU A 60 -4.42 19.11 -18.91
CA GLU A 60 -3.96 20.50 -18.93
C GLU A 60 -5.15 21.48 -18.83
N CYS A 61 -5.44 22.20 -19.91
CA CYS A 61 -6.56 23.15 -20.01
C CYS A 61 -7.84 22.54 -20.60
N GLY A 62 -7.89 21.23 -20.84
CA GLY A 62 -9.09 20.49 -21.27
C GLY A 62 -9.34 20.48 -22.79
N GLU A 63 -8.36 20.81 -23.62
CA GLU A 63 -8.56 20.93 -25.08
C GLU A 63 -8.97 19.63 -25.75
N GLN A 64 -8.42 18.50 -25.31
CA GLN A 64 -8.81 17.20 -25.84
C GLN A 64 -10.28 16.89 -25.52
N CYS A 65 -10.71 17.15 -24.28
CA CYS A 65 -12.10 17.03 -23.86
C CYS A 65 -13.03 17.91 -24.71
N LYS A 66 -12.68 19.20 -24.89
CA LYS A 66 -13.46 20.15 -25.70
C LYS A 66 -13.55 19.69 -27.15
N THR A 67 -12.43 19.22 -27.71
CA THR A 67 -12.36 18.70 -29.07
C THR A 67 -13.27 17.47 -29.24
N LEU A 68 -13.22 16.51 -28.30
CA LEU A 68 -14.08 15.32 -28.35
C LEU A 68 -15.55 15.67 -28.17
N ALA A 69 -15.90 16.59 -27.25
CA ALA A 69 -17.27 17.05 -27.06
C ALA A 69 -17.87 17.63 -28.36
N ASN A 70 -17.09 18.42 -29.10
CA ASN A 70 -17.54 19.04 -30.35
C ASN A 70 -17.58 18.08 -31.55
N LEU A 71 -16.71 17.07 -31.58
CA LEU A 71 -16.54 16.20 -32.75
C LEU A 71 -17.29 14.88 -32.64
N THR A 72 -17.28 14.25 -31.47
CA THR A 72 -17.72 12.85 -31.31
C THR A 72 -18.66 12.63 -30.14
N GLY A 73 -18.68 13.53 -29.15
CA GLY A 73 -19.38 13.32 -27.87
C GLY A 73 -18.76 12.23 -26.99
N PHE A 74 -19.29 12.11 -25.77
CA PHE A 74 -18.97 11.07 -24.78
C PHE A 74 -20.08 10.95 -23.72
N ALA A 75 -20.13 9.83 -22.99
CA ALA A 75 -21.09 9.63 -21.91
C ALA A 75 -20.67 10.44 -20.67
N SER A 76 -19.40 10.35 -20.30
CA SER A 76 -18.77 11.21 -19.30
C SER A 76 -17.27 11.34 -19.57
N TYR A 77 -16.68 12.44 -19.13
CA TYR A 77 -15.25 12.71 -19.26
C TYR A 77 -14.67 13.11 -17.92
N THR A 78 -13.63 12.42 -17.46
CA THR A 78 -12.92 12.78 -16.23
C THR A 78 -11.52 13.26 -16.56
N ILE A 79 -11.14 14.44 -16.10
CA ILE A 79 -9.78 14.96 -16.21
C ILE A 79 -9.06 14.77 -14.87
N ILE A 80 -7.92 14.09 -14.90
CA ILE A 80 -7.02 13.93 -13.77
C ILE A 80 -5.79 14.82 -13.98
N ASP A 81 -5.60 15.81 -13.12
CA ASP A 81 -4.47 16.75 -13.24
C ASP A 81 -4.13 17.43 -11.90
N LEU A 82 -3.12 18.30 -11.92
CA LEU A 82 -2.79 19.22 -10.82
C LEU A 82 -3.92 20.25 -10.63
N PRO A 83 -4.14 20.74 -9.40
CA PRO A 83 -5.23 21.67 -9.08
C PRO A 83 -5.28 22.91 -9.99
N GLU A 84 -4.12 23.50 -10.30
CA GLU A 84 -3.99 24.67 -11.17
C GLU A 84 -4.47 24.41 -12.61
N ASN A 85 -4.16 23.24 -13.17
CA ASN A 85 -4.59 22.83 -14.50
C ASN A 85 -6.09 22.55 -14.51
N LEU A 86 -6.60 21.84 -13.49
CA LEU A 86 -8.04 21.60 -13.36
C LEU A 86 -8.84 22.90 -13.25
N ASN A 87 -8.31 23.92 -12.59
CA ASN A 87 -8.97 25.23 -12.52
C ASN A 87 -9.05 25.92 -13.90
N LEU A 88 -8.02 25.77 -14.74
CA LEU A 88 -8.04 26.28 -16.10
C LEU A 88 -9.02 25.48 -16.97
N ALA A 89 -8.99 24.15 -16.88
CA ALA A 89 -9.91 23.27 -17.59
C ALA A 89 -11.37 23.53 -17.23
N LYS A 90 -11.70 23.73 -15.95
CA LYS A 90 -13.06 24.09 -15.49
C LYS A 90 -13.58 25.37 -16.15
N LYS A 91 -12.75 26.41 -16.25
CA LYS A 91 -13.12 27.67 -16.91
C LYS A 91 -13.35 27.46 -18.41
N ARG A 92 -12.51 26.65 -19.06
CA ARG A 92 -12.55 26.43 -20.50
C ARG A 92 -13.69 25.53 -20.96
N LEU A 93 -14.06 24.56 -20.12
CA LEU A 93 -15.09 23.56 -20.39
C LEU A 93 -16.46 23.96 -19.83
N MET A 94 -16.62 25.22 -19.42
CA MET A 94 -17.92 25.75 -19.00
C MET A 94 -18.95 25.57 -20.12
N GLY A 95 -20.07 24.91 -19.81
CA GLY A 95 -21.13 24.61 -20.77
C GLY A 95 -21.05 23.23 -21.42
N ILE A 96 -19.97 22.47 -21.18
CA ILE A 96 -19.89 21.05 -21.57
C ILE A 96 -20.38 20.22 -20.39
N SER A 97 -21.43 19.44 -20.62
CA SER A 97 -22.02 18.55 -19.60
C SER A 97 -21.17 17.30 -19.37
N ASN A 98 -21.37 16.65 -18.23
CA ASN A 98 -20.77 15.36 -17.87
C ASN A 98 -19.23 15.36 -17.84
N VAL A 99 -18.62 16.50 -17.49
CA VAL A 99 -17.18 16.63 -17.25
C VAL A 99 -16.90 16.63 -15.75
N HIS A 100 -15.99 15.78 -15.31
CA HIS A 100 -15.54 15.64 -13.94
C HIS A 100 -14.05 15.98 -13.83
N PHE A 101 -13.64 16.44 -12.65
CA PHE A 101 -12.26 16.87 -12.38
C PHE A 101 -11.79 16.19 -11.10
N ILE A 102 -10.69 15.44 -11.18
CA ILE A 102 -10.09 14.74 -10.04
C ILE A 102 -8.66 15.22 -9.89
N GLU A 103 -8.28 15.67 -8.70
CA GLU A 103 -6.90 16.02 -8.41
C GLU A 103 -6.01 14.77 -8.44
N SER A 104 -4.80 14.92 -8.99
CA SER A 104 -3.80 13.85 -9.04
C SER A 104 -3.40 13.28 -7.67
N SER A 105 -3.64 14.03 -6.59
CA SER A 105 -3.48 13.58 -5.19
C SER A 105 -4.59 12.62 -4.73
N ASN A 106 -5.66 12.45 -5.52
CA ASN A 106 -6.89 11.78 -5.12
C ASN A 106 -7.31 10.68 -6.10
N LEU A 107 -6.33 9.89 -6.57
CA LEU A 107 -6.54 8.81 -7.54
C LEU A 107 -7.45 7.67 -7.04
N LEU A 108 -7.75 7.60 -5.74
CA LEU A 108 -8.65 6.60 -5.16
C LEU A 108 -10.13 6.82 -5.53
N GLN A 109 -10.48 7.99 -6.06
CA GLN A 109 -11.84 8.32 -6.51
C GLN A 109 -12.12 7.96 -7.98
N VAL A 110 -11.17 7.32 -8.64
CA VAL A 110 -11.25 6.99 -10.07
C VAL A 110 -12.22 5.82 -10.26
N GLY A 111 -13.28 6.07 -11.03
CA GLY A 111 -14.30 5.07 -11.39
C GLY A 111 -13.83 4.02 -12.40
N SER A 112 -14.76 3.19 -12.86
CA SER A 112 -14.51 2.32 -14.03
C SER A 112 -14.70 3.14 -15.31
N TYR A 113 -13.70 3.11 -16.19
CA TYR A 113 -13.71 3.81 -17.46
C TYR A 113 -13.59 2.83 -18.63
N ASP A 114 -14.17 3.22 -19.76
CA ASP A 114 -14.06 2.49 -21.01
C ASP A 114 -12.74 2.80 -21.72
N LEU A 115 -12.24 4.03 -21.58
CA LEU A 115 -11.07 4.53 -22.30
C LEU A 115 -10.24 5.49 -21.44
N VAL A 116 -8.92 5.25 -21.40
CA VAL A 116 -7.94 6.18 -20.80
C VAL A 116 -7.16 6.88 -21.90
N ILE A 117 -7.00 8.19 -21.80
CA ILE A 117 -6.23 9.03 -22.71
C ILE A 117 -5.08 9.68 -21.94
N SER A 118 -3.88 9.73 -22.52
CA SER A 118 -2.83 10.63 -22.04
C SER A 118 -2.02 11.16 -23.23
N ASN A 119 -2.04 12.47 -23.42
CA ASN A 119 -1.47 13.11 -24.61
C ASN A 119 -0.02 13.60 -24.44
N CYS A 120 0.40 13.91 -23.21
CA CYS A 120 1.70 14.58 -22.98
C CYS A 120 2.19 14.57 -21.52
N ALA A 121 1.42 14.00 -20.59
CA ALA A 121 1.72 14.11 -19.16
C ALA A 121 2.36 12.86 -18.56
N PHE A 122 2.27 11.71 -19.23
CA PHE A 122 2.61 10.45 -18.58
C PHE A 122 4.10 10.32 -18.25
N SER A 123 4.99 10.90 -19.07
CA SER A 123 6.44 10.91 -18.82
C SER A 123 6.86 11.74 -17.60
N ARG A 124 6.00 12.65 -17.12
CA ARG A 124 6.30 13.61 -16.06
C ARG A 124 5.70 13.24 -14.72
N LEU A 125 4.91 12.17 -14.67
CA LEU A 125 4.16 11.75 -13.48
C LEU A 125 4.77 10.51 -12.82
N ASN A 126 4.44 10.28 -11.54
CA ASN A 126 4.68 9.01 -10.88
C ASN A 126 3.76 7.93 -11.48
N TYR A 127 4.17 7.38 -12.64
CA TYR A 127 3.35 6.53 -13.49
C TYR A 127 2.81 5.27 -12.79
N ARG A 128 3.40 4.82 -11.68
CA ARG A 128 2.97 3.62 -10.97
C ARG A 128 1.58 3.75 -10.36
N GLU A 129 1.29 4.90 -9.75
CA GLU A 129 -0.01 5.14 -9.13
C GLU A 129 -1.12 5.24 -10.20
N TYR A 130 -0.84 5.93 -11.30
CA TYR A 130 -1.74 5.98 -12.45
C TYR A 130 -1.92 4.62 -13.12
N LEU A 131 -0.84 3.82 -13.18
CA LEU A 131 -0.91 2.48 -13.74
C LEU A 131 -1.91 1.63 -12.95
N ASP A 132 -1.81 1.62 -11.63
CA ASP A 132 -2.65 0.76 -10.79
C ASP A 132 -4.07 1.30 -10.63
N CYS A 133 -4.24 2.63 -10.46
CA CYS A 133 -5.54 3.22 -10.16
C CYS A 133 -6.35 3.61 -11.40
N VAL A 134 -5.70 3.92 -12.54
CA VAL A 134 -6.37 4.49 -13.72
C VAL A 134 -6.25 3.58 -14.95
N ILE A 135 -5.03 3.19 -15.31
CA ILE A 135 -4.79 2.43 -16.56
C ILE A 135 -5.22 0.97 -16.41
N SER A 136 -4.78 0.30 -15.35
CA SER A 136 -5.03 -1.13 -15.11
C SER A 136 -6.49 -1.48 -14.87
N PRO A 137 -7.37 -0.59 -14.39
CA PRO A 137 -8.81 -0.86 -14.35
C PRO A 137 -9.54 -0.57 -15.67
N THR A 138 -9.02 0.31 -16.51
CA THR A 138 -9.70 0.78 -17.73
C THR A 138 -9.67 -0.26 -18.85
N ARG A 139 -10.70 -0.32 -19.68
CA ARG A 139 -10.82 -1.34 -20.76
C ARG A 139 -9.98 -1.03 -22.00
N ASN A 140 -9.77 0.23 -22.36
CA ASN A 140 -9.01 0.66 -23.53
C ASN A 140 -8.05 1.81 -23.18
N GLY A 141 -6.98 2.00 -23.95
CA GLY A 141 -6.04 3.10 -23.74
C GLY A 141 -5.53 3.77 -25.02
N TYR A 142 -5.26 5.06 -24.93
CA TYR A 142 -4.56 5.84 -25.95
C TYR A 142 -3.49 6.72 -25.27
N LEU A 143 -2.21 6.44 -25.54
CA LEU A 143 -1.09 7.08 -24.85
C LEU A 143 -0.12 7.68 -25.89
N ALA A 144 -0.24 8.97 -26.14
CA ALA A 144 0.58 9.69 -27.10
C ALA A 144 1.87 10.21 -26.45
N GLU A 145 2.81 9.35 -26.05
CA GLU A 145 4.14 9.82 -25.64
C GLU A 145 5.26 8.80 -25.84
N SER A 146 6.50 9.30 -25.94
CA SER A 146 7.76 8.55 -25.99
C SER A 146 8.16 8.03 -24.61
N LEU A 147 7.29 7.27 -23.96
CA LEU A 147 7.73 6.44 -22.84
C LEU A 147 8.73 5.40 -23.36
N PRO A 148 9.60 4.85 -22.49
CA PRO A 148 10.26 3.59 -22.78
C PRO A 148 9.17 2.54 -22.95
N ILE A 149 8.76 2.31 -24.20
CA ILE A 149 7.64 1.43 -24.59
C ILE A 149 7.80 0.07 -23.92
N ASP A 150 9.04 -0.41 -23.84
CA ASP A 150 9.38 -1.68 -23.22
C ASP A 150 9.06 -1.71 -21.72
N GLU A 151 9.21 -0.61 -21.00
CA GLU A 151 8.86 -0.54 -19.58
C GLU A 151 7.35 -0.56 -19.38
N LEU A 152 6.61 0.25 -20.14
CA LEU A 152 5.15 0.24 -20.08
C LEU A 152 4.57 -1.12 -20.48
N LEU A 153 5.11 -1.75 -21.52
CA LEU A 153 4.68 -3.09 -21.93
C LEU A 153 5.06 -4.15 -20.91
N ARG A 154 6.25 -4.10 -20.32
CA ARG A 154 6.62 -4.99 -19.21
C ARG A 154 5.64 -4.84 -18.05
N LEU A 155 5.26 -3.62 -17.70
CA LEU A 155 4.31 -3.33 -16.63
C LEU A 155 2.91 -3.85 -16.96
N LEU A 156 2.40 -3.58 -18.17
CA LEU A 156 1.10 -4.10 -18.61
C LEU A 156 1.09 -5.64 -18.70
N HIS A 157 2.16 -6.25 -19.22
CA HIS A 157 2.31 -7.71 -19.25
C HIS A 157 2.39 -8.31 -17.84
N SER A 158 3.05 -7.63 -16.89
CA SER A 158 3.10 -8.09 -15.49
C SER A 158 1.72 -8.11 -14.82
N LYS A 159 0.74 -7.40 -15.38
CA LYS A 159 -0.66 -7.38 -14.92
C LYS A 159 -1.56 -8.31 -15.77
N ASN A 160 -0.95 -9.27 -16.48
CA ASN A 160 -1.62 -10.21 -17.39
C ASN A 160 -2.44 -9.56 -18.50
N ARG A 161 -2.15 -8.31 -18.92
CA ARG A 161 -2.87 -7.68 -20.04
C ARG A 161 -2.22 -8.05 -21.35
N LYS A 162 -2.96 -8.72 -22.24
CA LYS A 162 -2.56 -8.96 -23.64
C LYS A 162 -2.89 -7.72 -24.46
N GLY A 163 -1.91 -6.83 -24.58
CA GLY A 163 -2.01 -5.62 -25.42
C GLY A 163 -1.60 -5.88 -26.86
N LYS A 164 -2.36 -5.38 -27.84
CA LYS A 164 -1.88 -5.11 -29.19
C LYS A 164 -1.43 -3.65 -29.24
N VAL A 165 -0.13 -3.44 -29.35
CA VAL A 165 0.44 -2.11 -29.60
C VAL A 165 0.40 -1.86 -31.10
N LYS A 166 -0.31 -0.82 -31.52
CA LYS A 166 -0.26 -0.33 -32.89
C LYS A 166 0.57 0.95 -32.90
N LYS A 167 1.73 0.90 -33.55
CA LYS A 167 2.58 2.07 -33.73
C LYS A 167 2.03 2.87 -34.92
N GLU A 168 1.51 4.08 -34.68
CA GLU A 168 0.88 4.91 -35.73
C GLU A 168 1.90 5.68 -36.57
N SER A 169 3.09 5.96 -36.02
CA SER A 169 4.20 6.58 -36.77
C SER A 169 5.55 6.13 -36.22
N PRO A 170 6.64 6.20 -37.02
CA PRO A 170 7.98 5.83 -36.57
C PRO A 170 8.43 6.53 -35.29
N ASN A 171 7.93 7.73 -34.97
CA ASN A 171 8.58 8.63 -34.02
C ASN A 171 7.71 9.34 -32.96
N THR A 172 6.37 9.26 -32.89
CA THR A 172 5.64 10.11 -31.92
C THR A 172 4.34 9.62 -31.28
N HIS A 173 3.64 8.61 -31.81
CA HIS A 173 2.34 8.20 -31.24
C HIS A 173 2.17 6.69 -31.16
N LEU A 174 1.66 6.23 -30.02
CA LEU A 174 1.35 4.84 -29.74
C LEU A 174 -0.12 4.73 -29.35
N SER A 175 -0.86 3.92 -30.10
CA SER A 175 -2.16 3.45 -29.65
C SER A 175 -2.00 2.05 -29.05
N ILE A 176 -2.45 1.88 -27.80
CA ILE A 176 -2.35 0.60 -27.08
C ILE A 176 -3.75 0.13 -26.75
N THR A 177 -4.28 -0.78 -27.56
CA THR A 177 -5.49 -1.55 -27.22
C THR A 177 -5.09 -2.78 -26.43
N TRP A 178 -5.70 -3.02 -25.28
CA TRP A 178 -5.60 -4.30 -24.57
C TRP A 178 -6.94 -4.99 -24.55
N GLU A 179 -6.94 -6.32 -24.69
CA GLU A 179 -8.15 -7.10 -24.47
C GLU A 179 -8.45 -7.11 -22.96
N PRO A 180 -9.70 -6.92 -22.53
CA PRO A 180 -10.06 -7.07 -21.13
C PRO A 180 -9.68 -8.48 -20.69
N ASN A 181 -9.00 -8.59 -19.54
CA ASN A 181 -8.85 -9.90 -18.92
C ASN A 181 -10.24 -10.43 -18.58
N ASP A 182 -10.52 -11.67 -18.97
CA ASP A 182 -11.35 -12.53 -18.14
C ASP A 182 -10.62 -12.63 -16.79
N ALA A 183 -10.91 -11.70 -15.88
CA ALA A 183 -10.29 -11.67 -14.56
C ALA A 183 -10.47 -13.05 -13.92
N PRO A 184 -9.47 -13.55 -13.15
CA PRO A 184 -9.60 -14.84 -12.50
C PRO A 184 -10.87 -14.84 -11.65
N ILE A 185 -11.82 -15.70 -12.03
CA ILE A 185 -13.04 -15.93 -11.28
C ILE A 185 -12.59 -16.44 -9.91
N PHE A 186 -12.71 -15.58 -8.90
CA PHE A 186 -12.41 -15.90 -7.51
C PHE A 186 -13.10 -17.22 -7.13
N SER A 187 -12.34 -18.14 -6.53
CA SER A 187 -12.84 -19.44 -6.09
C SER A 187 -14.05 -19.28 -5.18
N LYS A 188 -15.17 -19.96 -5.48
CA LYS A 188 -16.45 -20.16 -4.76
C LYS A 188 -16.59 -19.63 -3.30
N LYS A 189 -16.28 -18.37 -3.02
CA LYS A 189 -16.88 -17.60 -1.93
C LYS A 189 -18.18 -17.00 -2.46
N LYS A 190 -19.16 -16.74 -1.59
CA LYS A 190 -20.39 -16.03 -1.99
C LYS A 190 -19.98 -14.80 -2.79
N ASP A 191 -20.49 -14.70 -4.02
CA ASP A 191 -20.28 -13.54 -4.89
C ASP A 191 -20.61 -12.26 -4.10
N PRO A 192 -19.64 -11.41 -3.76
CA PRO A 192 -19.89 -10.25 -2.92
C PRO A 192 -20.82 -9.23 -3.61
N LEU A 193 -20.98 -9.33 -4.95
CA LEU A 193 -22.02 -8.59 -5.68
C LEU A 193 -23.44 -9.00 -5.28
N LYS A 194 -23.62 -10.17 -4.64
CA LYS A 194 -24.89 -10.63 -4.09
C LYS A 194 -25.03 -10.40 -2.59
N SER A 195 -23.95 -10.11 -1.86
CA SER A 195 -24.06 -9.78 -0.45
C SER A 195 -24.41 -8.31 -0.31
N GLU A 196 -25.53 -8.02 0.36
CA GLU A 196 -25.90 -6.64 0.61
C GLU A 196 -24.98 -5.99 1.67
N THR A 197 -24.29 -6.80 2.50
CA THR A 197 -23.42 -6.33 3.60
C THR A 197 -21.98 -6.76 3.38
N ALA A 198 -21.04 -5.85 3.61
CA ALA A 198 -19.60 -6.11 3.51
C ALA A 198 -18.80 -5.32 4.56
N ILE A 199 -17.54 -5.72 4.79
CA ILE A 199 -16.58 -4.99 5.62
C ILE A 199 -15.50 -4.40 4.72
N SER A 200 -15.04 -3.20 5.05
CA SER A 200 -13.87 -2.54 4.47
C SER A 200 -13.12 -1.78 5.58
N TYR A 201 -12.07 -1.04 5.23
CA TYR A 201 -11.28 -0.26 6.18
C TYR A 201 -10.84 1.06 5.58
N SER A 202 -10.51 2.02 6.44
CA SER A 202 -9.81 3.23 6.04
C SER A 202 -8.34 3.17 6.43
N LEU A 203 -7.48 3.70 5.56
CA LEU A 203 -6.05 3.81 5.81
C LEU A 203 -5.76 5.09 6.62
N SER A 204 -4.79 5.03 7.52
CA SER A 204 -4.30 6.22 8.24
C SER A 204 -3.37 7.11 7.42
N GLY A 205 -2.98 6.67 6.21
CA GLY A 205 -1.85 7.25 5.47
C GLY A 205 -0.48 6.89 6.06
N GLY A 206 -0.45 5.96 7.01
CA GLY A 206 0.76 5.48 7.67
C GLY A 206 1.63 4.59 6.80
N ARG A 207 2.64 3.98 7.44
CA ARG A 207 3.61 3.10 6.75
C ARG A 207 3.04 1.68 6.63
N LEU A 208 3.82 0.76 6.04
CA LEU A 208 3.41 -0.63 5.81
C LEU A 208 2.77 -1.28 7.05
N GLY A 209 3.36 -1.14 8.23
CA GLY A 209 2.81 -1.71 9.47
C GLY A 209 1.41 -1.19 9.81
N ASP A 210 1.16 0.11 9.65
CA ASP A 210 -0.13 0.73 9.95
C ASP A 210 -1.21 0.28 8.97
N ASN A 211 -0.85 0.19 7.69
CA ASN A 211 -1.75 -0.28 6.64
C ASN A 211 -2.09 -1.77 6.80
N LEU A 212 -1.12 -2.60 7.20
CA LEU A 212 -1.36 -4.01 7.50
C LEU A 212 -2.27 -4.19 8.72
N ILE A 213 -2.08 -3.39 9.78
CA ILE A 213 -2.97 -3.41 10.95
C ILE A 213 -4.40 -3.04 10.55
N ALA A 214 -4.60 -1.95 9.80
CA ALA A 214 -5.94 -1.57 9.32
C ALA A 214 -6.60 -2.69 8.50
N TYR A 215 -5.85 -3.32 7.60
CA TYR A 215 -6.32 -4.46 6.83
C TYR A 215 -6.72 -5.64 7.73
N PHE A 216 -5.88 -6.03 8.68
CA PHE A 216 -6.16 -7.18 9.54
C PHE A 216 -7.26 -6.94 10.57
N HIS A 217 -7.48 -5.70 10.98
CA HIS A 217 -8.65 -5.30 11.78
C HIS A 217 -9.95 -5.59 11.03
N ALA A 218 -10.05 -5.14 9.78
CA ALA A 218 -11.20 -5.45 8.95
C ALA A 218 -11.28 -6.94 8.57
N LYS A 219 -10.15 -7.58 8.29
CA LYS A 219 -10.10 -9.03 7.99
C LYS A 219 -10.59 -9.87 9.17
N TRP A 220 -10.22 -9.51 10.40
CA TRP A 220 -10.67 -10.18 11.62
C TRP A 220 -12.18 -10.14 11.75
N LEU A 221 -12.79 -8.97 11.61
CA LEU A 221 -14.24 -8.83 11.67
C LEU A 221 -14.93 -9.54 10.50
N ALA A 222 -14.34 -9.49 9.29
CA ALA A 222 -14.88 -10.17 8.12
C ALA A 222 -14.90 -11.69 8.34
N TYR A 223 -13.83 -12.23 8.91
CA TYR A 223 -13.74 -13.63 9.33
C TYR A 223 -14.77 -13.96 10.43
N LYS A 224 -14.77 -13.21 11.53
CA LYS A 224 -15.62 -13.45 12.72
C LYS A 224 -17.12 -13.42 12.39
N TYR A 225 -17.54 -12.54 11.50
CA TYR A 225 -18.94 -12.38 11.10
C TYR A 225 -19.29 -13.07 9.77
N ASN A 226 -18.34 -13.78 9.16
CA ASN A 226 -18.50 -14.43 7.86
C ASN A 226 -19.04 -13.46 6.78
N LEU A 227 -18.49 -12.25 6.75
CA LEU A 227 -18.80 -11.20 5.79
C LEU A 227 -17.68 -11.08 4.75
N PRO A 228 -17.98 -10.65 3.51
CA PRO A 228 -16.93 -10.37 2.54
C PRO A 228 -16.12 -9.15 2.97
N LEU A 229 -14.80 -9.24 2.82
CA LEU A 229 -13.89 -8.11 2.94
C LEU A 229 -13.71 -7.46 1.57
N LEU A 230 -13.97 -6.15 1.50
CA LEU A 230 -13.62 -5.29 0.38
C LEU A 230 -12.29 -4.61 0.69
N TYR A 231 -11.28 -4.96 -0.09
CA TYR A 231 -9.90 -4.59 0.10
C TYR A 231 -9.60 -3.18 -0.44
N VAL A 232 -8.91 -2.37 0.35
CA VAL A 232 -8.43 -1.04 -0.03
C VAL A 232 -6.93 -1.08 -0.25
N SER A 233 -6.47 -0.74 -1.47
CA SER A 233 -5.07 -0.87 -1.82
C SER A 233 -4.15 0.11 -1.09
N PHE A 234 -2.93 -0.32 -0.76
CA PHE A 234 -1.90 0.48 -0.09
C PHE A 234 -0.49 0.14 -0.60
N PRO A 235 0.54 0.97 -0.34
CA PRO A 235 1.90 0.71 -0.80
C PRO A 235 2.43 -0.67 -0.38
N PHE A 236 3.05 -1.37 -1.35
CA PHE A 236 3.57 -2.74 -1.24
C PHE A 236 2.54 -3.86 -1.13
N ALA A 237 1.24 -3.56 -1.05
CA ALA A 237 0.23 -4.59 -0.90
C ALA A 237 0.23 -5.61 -2.07
N ASP A 238 0.60 -5.16 -3.27
CA ASP A 238 0.77 -5.97 -4.48
C ASP A 238 1.92 -6.99 -4.39
N GLN A 239 2.81 -6.88 -3.39
CA GLN A 239 3.88 -7.83 -3.12
C GLN A 239 3.43 -9.01 -2.23
N PHE A 240 2.23 -8.92 -1.64
CA PHE A 240 1.64 -9.96 -0.79
C PHE A 240 0.48 -10.66 -1.49
N CYS A 241 0.18 -11.90 -1.10
CA CYS A 241 -0.96 -12.65 -1.62
C CYS A 241 -2.33 -12.04 -1.25
N LEU A 242 -2.41 -11.19 -0.21
CA LEU A 242 -3.65 -10.50 0.19
C LEU A 242 -4.31 -9.75 -0.97
N PHE A 243 -3.52 -9.19 -1.88
CA PHE A 243 -4.00 -8.47 -3.08
C PHE A 243 -4.83 -9.35 -4.01
N GLU A 244 -4.62 -10.67 -3.99
CA GLU A 244 -5.35 -11.64 -4.83
C GLU A 244 -6.46 -12.37 -4.06
N LYS A 245 -6.45 -12.27 -2.72
CA LYS A 245 -7.35 -13.06 -1.86
C LYS A 245 -8.66 -12.37 -1.59
N ASP A 246 -8.65 -11.05 -1.52
CA ASP A 246 -9.83 -10.24 -1.22
C ASP A 246 -10.23 -9.37 -2.40
N GLN A 247 -11.53 -9.13 -2.53
CA GLN A 247 -12.05 -8.35 -3.64
C GLN A 247 -11.74 -6.87 -3.42
N PRO A 248 -11.16 -6.15 -4.38
CA PRO A 248 -10.91 -4.72 -4.22
C PRO A 248 -12.23 -3.95 -4.06
N LEU A 249 -12.25 -2.97 -3.17
CA LEU A 249 -13.33 -1.99 -3.07
C LEU A 249 -13.33 -1.15 -4.35
N VAL A 250 -14.35 -1.34 -5.19
CA VAL A 250 -14.56 -0.54 -6.41
C VAL A 250 -15.70 0.47 -6.21
N PRO A 251 -15.65 1.66 -6.84
CA PRO A 251 -16.69 2.69 -6.67
C PRO A 251 -18.12 2.26 -7.06
N ASN A 252 -18.24 1.21 -7.88
CA ASN A 252 -19.54 0.74 -8.38
C ASN A 252 -20.33 -0.11 -7.37
N PHE A 253 -19.75 -0.45 -6.22
CA PHE A 253 -20.52 -1.13 -5.17
C PHE A 253 -21.57 -0.18 -4.59
N LYS A 254 -22.84 -0.58 -4.68
CA LYS A 254 -23.96 0.18 -4.12
C LYS A 254 -24.38 -0.47 -2.80
N PHE A 255 -23.99 0.15 -1.71
CA PHE A 255 -24.51 -0.14 -0.38
C PHE A 255 -25.58 0.87 -0.03
N GLN A 256 -26.62 0.46 0.72
CA GLN A 256 -27.65 1.41 1.18
C GLN A 256 -27.06 2.39 2.19
N ASN A 257 -26.19 1.89 3.06
CA ASN A 257 -25.49 2.69 4.07
C ASN A 257 -23.99 2.41 4.03
N SER A 258 -23.20 3.42 4.41
CA SER A 258 -21.77 3.27 4.73
C SER A 258 -21.57 3.71 6.17
N ILE A 259 -21.10 2.81 7.02
CA ILE A 259 -21.06 2.98 8.47
C ILE A 259 -19.61 2.87 8.95
N THR A 260 -19.06 3.95 9.46
CA THR A 260 -17.76 3.91 10.15
C THR A 260 -17.95 3.23 11.50
N THR A 261 -17.34 2.05 11.66
CA THR A 261 -17.51 1.22 12.87
C THR A 261 -16.64 1.74 14.00
N THR A 262 -17.23 1.98 15.17
CA THR A 262 -16.52 2.39 16.39
C THR A 262 -16.56 1.33 17.48
N SER A 263 -17.39 0.30 17.29
CA SER A 263 -17.46 -0.85 18.17
C SER A 263 -17.86 -2.10 17.40
N GLU A 264 -17.53 -3.28 17.93
CA GLU A 264 -17.97 -4.53 17.33
C GLU A 264 -19.52 -4.69 17.28
N ALA A 265 -20.26 -3.95 18.12
CA ALA A 265 -21.71 -4.01 18.17
C ALA A 265 -22.38 -3.44 16.91
N ASP A 266 -21.73 -2.50 16.22
CA ASP A 266 -22.28 -1.83 15.03
C ASP A 266 -22.56 -2.83 13.89
N ILE A 267 -21.76 -3.90 13.82
CA ILE A 267 -21.82 -4.93 12.76
C ILE A 267 -23.08 -5.80 12.88
N LYS A 268 -23.64 -5.93 14.08
CA LYS A 268 -24.76 -6.85 14.35
C LYS A 268 -26.12 -6.32 13.89
N MET A 269 -26.23 -5.04 13.52
CA MET A 269 -27.53 -4.37 13.52
C MET A 269 -28.14 -4.06 12.16
N ILE A 270 -27.43 -4.19 11.03
CA ILE A 270 -27.92 -3.59 9.77
C ILE A 270 -27.60 -4.47 8.55
N SER A 271 -28.64 -4.87 7.80
CA SER A 271 -28.51 -5.46 6.47
C SER A 271 -28.16 -4.38 5.44
N SER A 272 -27.56 -4.77 4.32
CA SER A 272 -27.37 -3.86 3.18
C SER A 272 -26.36 -2.71 3.40
N SER A 273 -25.38 -2.89 4.28
CA SER A 273 -24.42 -1.83 4.68
C SER A 273 -22.95 -2.18 4.42
N LEU A 274 -22.14 -1.17 4.11
CA LEU A 274 -20.68 -1.24 4.13
C LEU A 274 -20.16 -0.78 5.49
N PHE A 275 -19.58 -1.68 6.26
CA PHE A 275 -18.91 -1.34 7.52
C PHE A 275 -17.45 -0.97 7.23
N VAL A 276 -17.09 0.30 7.47
CA VAL A 276 -15.73 0.80 7.28
C VAL A 276 -15.04 0.85 8.64
N ILE A 277 -14.04 0.00 8.82
CA ILE A 277 -13.24 -0.03 10.04
C ILE A 277 -12.18 1.08 9.98
N PRO A 278 -12.24 2.10 10.86
CA PRO A 278 -11.19 3.10 10.91
C PRO A 278 -9.89 2.48 11.41
N TYR A 279 -8.75 2.96 10.92
CA TYR A 279 -7.48 2.58 11.51
C TYR A 279 -7.44 2.94 13.01
N PHE A 280 -7.02 1.99 13.83
CA PHE A 280 -6.56 2.23 15.19
C PHE A 280 -5.30 1.42 15.47
N SER A 281 -4.52 1.87 16.46
CA SER A 281 -3.28 1.20 16.86
C SER A 281 -3.56 0.19 17.97
N GLU A 282 -2.95 -1.01 17.88
CA GLU A 282 -2.95 -1.99 18.99
C GLU A 282 -1.88 -1.71 20.05
N ASN A 283 -1.00 -0.74 19.81
CA ASN A 283 0.05 -0.38 20.77
C ASN A 283 -0.55 0.18 22.06
N THR A 284 -0.20 -0.42 23.21
CA THR A 284 -0.76 -0.06 24.52
C THR A 284 -0.45 1.39 24.89
N GLU A 285 0.69 1.92 24.47
CA GLU A 285 1.07 3.32 24.70
C GLU A 285 0.07 4.32 24.11
N TYR A 286 -0.46 4.03 22.92
CA TYR A 286 -1.49 4.87 22.28
C TYR A 286 -2.81 4.80 23.05
N ILE A 287 -3.15 3.64 23.60
CA ILE A 287 -4.36 3.40 24.39
C ILE A 287 -4.26 4.19 25.71
N TYR A 288 -3.13 4.12 26.40
CA TYR A 288 -2.92 4.82 27.67
C TYR A 288 -2.84 6.34 27.50
N SER A 289 -2.09 6.83 26.51
CA SER A 289 -1.89 8.27 26.31
C SER A 289 -3.17 9.00 25.89
N ASN A 290 -4.00 8.37 25.05
CA ASN A 290 -5.22 9.00 24.54
C ASN A 290 -6.48 8.65 25.35
N LYS A 291 -6.40 7.66 26.26
CA LYS A 291 -7.58 7.08 26.94
C LYS A 291 -8.66 6.62 25.97
N ILE A 292 -8.25 6.18 24.78
CA ILE A 292 -9.15 5.65 23.76
C ILE A 292 -8.97 4.13 23.78
N GLU A 293 -9.99 3.43 24.26
CA GLU A 293 -10.05 1.98 24.14
C GLU A 293 -10.17 1.60 22.66
N PRO A 294 -9.45 0.56 22.20
CA PRO A 294 -9.60 0.09 20.84
C PRO A 294 -11.04 -0.41 20.62
N PRO A 295 -11.67 -0.12 19.46
CA PRO A 295 -13.03 -0.58 19.14
C PRO A 295 -13.30 -2.07 19.37
N PHE A 296 -12.27 -2.89 19.18
CA PHE A 296 -12.24 -4.32 19.42
C PHE A 296 -10.78 -4.80 19.45
N GLN A 297 -10.58 -6.06 19.87
CA GLN A 297 -9.28 -6.74 19.81
C GLN A 297 -9.31 -7.84 18.75
N VAL A 298 -8.21 -7.98 18.01
CA VAL A 298 -7.99 -9.11 17.11
C VAL A 298 -7.48 -10.29 17.93
N ASP A 299 -8.14 -11.44 17.80
CA ASP A 299 -7.61 -12.68 18.34
C ASP A 299 -6.59 -13.27 17.35
N TRP A 300 -5.34 -12.85 17.51
CA TRP A 300 -4.22 -13.35 16.71
C TRP A 300 -3.89 -14.82 16.96
N GLU A 301 -4.44 -15.42 18.03
CA GLU A 301 -4.17 -16.81 18.41
C GLU A 301 -5.26 -17.77 17.89
N ASP A 302 -6.35 -17.24 17.28
CA ASP A 302 -7.32 -18.05 16.56
C ASP A 302 -6.61 -18.81 15.41
N PRO A 303 -6.58 -20.15 15.40
CA PRO A 303 -5.77 -20.90 14.45
C PRO A 303 -6.20 -20.75 12.99
N GLU A 304 -7.50 -20.59 12.74
CA GLU A 304 -8.04 -20.43 11.39
C GLU A 304 -7.73 -19.03 10.84
N PHE A 305 -7.91 -18.01 11.68
CA PHE A 305 -7.54 -16.65 11.35
C PHE A 305 -6.03 -16.50 11.15
N HIS A 306 -5.21 -17.07 12.04
CA HIS A 306 -3.76 -17.09 11.88
C HIS A 306 -3.35 -17.73 10.55
N SER A 307 -3.99 -18.83 10.14
CA SER A 307 -3.76 -19.42 8.81
C SER A 307 -4.07 -18.44 7.68
N GLN A 308 -5.15 -17.66 7.79
CA GLN A 308 -5.47 -16.60 6.81
C GLN A 308 -4.45 -15.47 6.82
N VAL A 309 -3.94 -15.07 7.99
CA VAL A 309 -2.89 -14.04 8.12
C VAL A 309 -1.63 -14.48 7.39
N VAL A 310 -1.15 -15.70 7.64
CA VAL A 310 0.03 -16.28 6.98
C VAL A 310 -0.17 -16.36 5.46
N GLU A 311 -1.34 -16.83 5.03
CA GLU A 311 -1.68 -16.91 3.60
C GLU A 311 -1.69 -15.52 2.95
N CYS A 312 -2.33 -14.54 3.58
CA CYS A 312 -2.43 -13.16 3.08
C CYS A 312 -1.05 -12.48 3.00
N LEU A 313 -0.18 -12.72 3.99
CA LEU A 313 1.16 -12.15 4.05
C LEU A 313 2.21 -12.97 3.29
N THR A 314 1.84 -14.07 2.64
CA THR A 314 2.79 -14.82 1.80
C THR A 314 3.30 -13.91 0.67
N PRO A 315 4.62 -13.83 0.44
CA PRO A 315 5.16 -12.99 -0.62
C PRO A 315 4.86 -13.59 -1.99
N LYS A 316 4.43 -12.76 -2.94
CA LYS A 316 4.18 -13.22 -4.32
C LYS A 316 5.46 -13.63 -5.05
N LYS A 317 6.57 -12.98 -4.70
CA LYS A 317 7.90 -13.28 -5.27
C LYS A 317 8.72 -14.01 -4.21
N PRO A 318 9.47 -15.06 -4.58
CA PRO A 318 10.40 -15.70 -3.67
C PRO A 318 11.35 -14.67 -3.08
N ILE A 319 11.45 -14.66 -1.75
CA ILE A 319 12.34 -13.75 -1.04
C ILE A 319 13.62 -14.49 -0.72
N GLN A 320 14.73 -13.81 -0.96
CA GLN A 320 16.04 -14.34 -0.63
C GLN A 320 16.12 -14.53 0.89
N LYS A 321 16.11 -15.79 1.31
CA LYS A 321 16.32 -16.15 2.72
C LYS A 321 17.78 -15.88 3.09
N SER A 322 17.97 -15.33 4.27
CA SER A 322 19.33 -15.17 4.80
C SER A 322 19.78 -16.51 5.40
N PRO A 323 21.03 -16.94 5.17
CA PRO A 323 21.54 -18.19 5.72
C PRO A 323 21.67 -18.06 7.24
N MET A 324 20.67 -18.56 7.97
CA MET A 324 20.67 -18.56 9.43
C MET A 324 21.59 -19.68 9.97
N PRO A 325 22.42 -19.42 10.99
CA PRO A 325 23.27 -20.44 11.58
C PRO A 325 22.43 -21.50 12.30
N LYS A 326 22.62 -22.79 11.95
CA LYS A 326 21.84 -23.91 12.49
C LYS A 326 22.20 -24.32 13.92
N ASN A 327 23.38 -23.93 14.41
CA ASN A 327 23.93 -24.34 15.70
C ASN A 327 23.88 -23.22 16.76
N LYS A 328 23.04 -22.20 16.54
CA LYS A 328 22.87 -21.06 17.42
C LYS A 328 21.39 -20.75 17.58
N ILE A 329 21.02 -20.11 18.69
CA ILE A 329 19.71 -19.46 18.81
C ILE A 329 19.79 -18.16 18.03
N THR A 330 18.91 -17.99 17.04
CA THR A 330 18.87 -16.78 16.24
C THR A 330 17.92 -15.76 16.87
N VAL A 331 18.38 -14.51 17.02
CA VAL A 331 17.65 -13.44 17.69
C VAL A 331 17.54 -12.26 16.74
N GLY A 332 16.31 -11.94 16.31
CA GLY A 332 16.02 -10.72 15.56
C GLY A 332 15.74 -9.57 16.52
N VAL A 333 16.50 -8.47 16.39
CA VAL A 333 16.32 -7.29 17.23
C VAL A 333 15.91 -6.12 16.35
N HIS A 334 14.63 -5.73 16.42
CA HIS A 334 14.13 -4.58 15.68
C HIS A 334 14.39 -3.30 16.49
N VAL A 335 15.41 -2.53 16.12
CA VAL A 335 15.75 -1.27 16.76
C VAL A 335 15.16 -0.12 15.96
N ARG A 336 14.05 0.44 16.44
CA ARG A 336 13.42 1.62 15.83
C ARG A 336 14.10 2.90 16.34
N LYS A 337 14.82 3.60 15.48
CA LYS A 337 15.43 4.92 15.76
C LYS A 337 14.60 6.07 15.24
N GLY A 338 13.61 5.79 14.39
CA GLY A 338 12.77 6.79 13.76
C GLY A 338 13.49 7.50 12.61
N GLY A 339 13.03 8.71 12.32
CA GLY A 339 13.41 9.49 11.14
C GLY A 339 12.37 9.44 10.02
N GLY A 340 12.66 10.19 8.94
CA GLY A 340 11.71 10.43 7.86
C GLY A 340 10.54 11.27 8.35
N GLN A 341 9.37 10.66 8.51
CA GLN A 341 8.16 11.31 9.03
C GLN A 341 8.17 11.46 10.56
N ASP A 342 9.06 10.75 11.26
CA ASP A 342 9.08 10.75 12.72
C ASP A 342 9.81 12.00 13.26
N LYS A 343 9.14 12.79 14.10
CA LYS A 343 9.72 13.98 14.74
C LYS A 343 10.64 13.57 15.91
N PRO A 344 11.77 14.25 16.15
CA PRO A 344 12.74 13.84 17.17
C PRO A 344 12.17 13.69 18.59
N PHE A 345 11.18 14.52 18.95
CA PHE A 345 10.56 14.47 20.29
C PHE A 345 9.72 13.20 20.52
N MET A 346 9.30 12.49 19.47
CA MET A 346 8.48 11.29 19.61
C MET A 346 9.19 10.17 20.36
N ASN A 347 10.52 10.17 20.42
CA ASN A 347 11.26 9.19 21.22
C ASN A 347 10.95 9.30 22.72
N ARG A 348 10.64 10.53 23.19
CA ARG A 348 10.28 10.79 24.58
C ARG A 348 8.77 10.63 24.83
N GLU A 349 7.94 10.95 23.85
CA GLU A 349 6.47 10.84 23.97
C GLU A 349 5.96 9.42 23.74
N LEU A 350 6.67 8.61 22.95
CA LEU A 350 6.32 7.25 22.60
C LEU A 350 7.47 6.26 22.91
N PRO A 351 7.94 6.19 24.17
CA PRO A 351 9.06 5.33 24.57
C PRO A 351 8.84 3.84 24.32
N LEU A 352 7.60 3.32 24.28
CA LEU A 352 7.38 1.91 23.93
C LEU A 352 7.53 1.68 22.41
N LYS A 353 7.22 2.69 21.59
CA LYS A 353 7.46 2.68 20.13
C LYS A 353 8.92 2.94 19.77
N PHE A 354 9.63 3.74 20.57
CA PHE A 354 11.05 4.07 20.41
C PHE A 354 11.88 3.76 21.67
N PRO A 355 12.00 2.48 22.08
CA PRO A 355 12.71 2.13 23.30
C PRO A 355 14.16 2.60 23.33
N PRO A 356 14.69 2.96 24.50
CA PRO A 356 16.10 3.29 24.67
C PRO A 356 17.00 2.08 24.37
N ASP A 357 18.27 2.33 24.08
CA ASP A 357 19.24 1.25 23.83
C ASP A 357 19.40 0.29 25.01
N SER A 358 19.21 0.79 26.24
CA SER A 358 19.25 -0.02 27.47
C SER A 358 18.23 -1.15 27.45
N TYR A 359 17.03 -0.94 26.89
CA TYR A 359 16.02 -1.98 26.74
C TYR A 359 16.56 -3.15 25.90
N TYR A 360 17.05 -2.88 24.69
CA TYR A 360 17.53 -3.93 23.79
C TYR A 360 18.73 -4.68 24.36
N ILE A 361 19.68 -3.96 24.97
CA ILE A 361 20.86 -4.56 25.61
C ILE A 361 20.43 -5.54 26.71
N GLN A 362 19.58 -5.10 27.63
CA GLN A 362 19.10 -5.94 28.74
C GLN A 362 18.30 -7.15 28.25
N GLN A 363 17.52 -6.99 27.18
CA GLN A 363 16.73 -8.10 26.63
C GLN A 363 17.60 -9.13 25.90
N ILE A 364 18.68 -8.71 25.21
CA ILE A 364 19.65 -9.66 24.63
C ILE A 364 20.33 -10.46 25.75
N GLU A 365 20.74 -9.81 26.83
CA GLU A 365 21.31 -10.49 28.01
C GLU A 365 20.30 -11.43 28.69
N ARG A 366 19.02 -11.05 28.72
CA ARG A 366 17.94 -11.91 29.22
C ARG A 366 17.82 -13.17 28.38
N ILE A 367 17.81 -13.07 27.04
CA ILE A 367 17.79 -14.23 26.15
C ILE A 367 19.04 -15.09 26.37
N ALA A 368 20.23 -14.49 26.50
CA ALA A 368 21.46 -15.22 26.78
C ALA A 368 21.39 -16.03 28.08
N ARG A 369 20.72 -15.51 29.12
CA ARG A 369 20.50 -16.24 30.37
C ARG A 369 19.47 -17.36 30.23
N ILE A 370 18.39 -17.15 29.48
CA ILE A 370 17.35 -18.16 29.23
C ILE A 370 17.94 -19.33 28.42
N PHE A 371 18.76 -19.03 27.41
CA PHE A 371 19.37 -20.01 26.51
C PHE A 371 20.87 -20.20 26.79
N LYS A 372 21.27 -20.23 28.07
CA LYS A 372 22.68 -20.27 28.51
C LYS A 372 23.54 -21.42 27.93
N GLU A 373 22.91 -22.50 27.49
CA GLU A 373 23.58 -23.67 26.89
C GLU A 373 23.87 -23.49 25.39
N TYR A 374 23.42 -22.37 24.80
CA TYR A 374 23.55 -22.09 23.37
C TYR A 374 24.30 -20.79 23.12
N SER A 375 25.08 -20.75 22.04
CA SER A 375 25.57 -19.48 21.50
C SER A 375 24.43 -18.73 20.80
N LEU A 376 24.45 -17.41 20.86
CA LEU A 376 23.47 -16.56 20.19
C LEU A 376 24.01 -16.01 18.87
N TYR A 377 23.12 -15.88 17.89
CA TYR A 377 23.31 -15.05 16.70
C TYR A 377 22.28 -13.93 16.71
N VAL A 378 22.73 -12.72 17.01
CA VAL A 378 21.89 -11.52 17.16
C VAL A 378 21.98 -10.68 15.89
N TYR A 379 20.86 -10.51 15.20
CA TYR A 379 20.77 -9.70 13.99
C TYR A 379 20.00 -8.41 14.28
N ILE A 380 20.63 -7.26 14.01
CA ILE A 380 20.00 -5.95 14.20
C ILE A 380 19.25 -5.54 12.93
N LEU A 381 17.93 -5.44 13.02
CA LEU A 381 17.05 -4.81 12.03
C LEU A 381 16.76 -3.37 12.49
N THR A 382 17.00 -2.37 11.66
CA THR A 382 16.84 -0.96 12.09
C THR A 382 16.61 -0.04 10.90
N ASP A 383 15.96 1.09 11.13
CA ASP A 383 15.83 2.20 10.17
C ASP A 383 17.01 3.18 10.22
N ASP A 384 17.95 3.01 11.16
CA ASP A 384 19.15 3.84 11.28
C ASP A 384 20.06 3.69 10.05
N LYS A 385 20.57 4.80 9.50
CA LYS A 385 21.47 4.77 8.33
C LYS A 385 22.84 4.11 8.62
N LYS A 386 23.23 3.97 9.89
CA LYS A 386 24.52 3.45 10.36
C LYS A 386 24.31 2.33 11.40
N PRO A 387 23.70 1.19 11.02
CA PRO A 387 23.45 0.05 11.93
C PRO A 387 24.72 -0.47 12.64
N VAL A 388 25.88 -0.32 12.00
CA VAL A 388 27.19 -0.67 12.58
C VAL A 388 27.45 -0.01 13.92
N ASN A 389 26.96 1.22 14.14
CA ASN A 389 27.17 1.95 15.40
C ASN A 389 26.35 1.32 16.54
N ILE A 390 25.12 0.91 16.25
CA ILE A 390 24.25 0.20 17.20
C ILE A 390 24.91 -1.13 17.59
N VAL A 391 25.36 -1.91 16.61
CA VAL A 391 26.06 -3.18 16.86
C VAL A 391 27.33 -3.00 17.69
N LYS A 392 28.17 -2.00 17.37
CA LYS A 392 29.38 -1.69 18.15
C LYS A 392 29.02 -1.34 19.60
N LYS A 393 28.00 -0.50 19.79
CA LYS A 393 27.50 -0.10 21.12
C LYS A 393 27.02 -1.31 21.92
N TYR A 394 26.17 -2.15 21.33
CA TYR A 394 25.58 -3.31 22.03
C TYR A 394 26.62 -4.37 22.33
N ARG A 395 27.52 -4.66 21.39
CA ARG A 395 28.63 -5.59 21.60
C ARG A 395 29.52 -5.16 22.75
N LYS A 396 29.87 -3.87 22.82
CA LYS A 396 30.69 -3.32 23.91
C LYS A 396 29.98 -3.42 25.26
N ALA A 397 28.68 -3.12 25.30
CA ALA A 397 27.90 -3.14 26.55
C ALA A 397 27.75 -4.57 27.11
N ILE A 398 27.44 -5.54 26.25
CA ILE A 398 27.15 -6.92 26.69
C ILE A 398 28.42 -7.75 26.94
N ASN A 399 29.49 -7.50 26.18
CA ASN A 399 30.81 -8.15 26.33
C ASN A 399 30.75 -9.67 26.57
N ASN A 400 29.92 -10.40 25.80
CA ASN A 400 29.76 -11.85 25.93
C ASN A 400 30.30 -12.56 24.67
N PRO A 401 31.34 -13.41 24.78
CA PRO A 401 31.95 -14.08 23.63
C PRO A 401 31.05 -15.12 22.96
N HIS A 402 29.99 -15.58 23.63
CA HIS A 402 29.01 -16.52 23.06
C HIS A 402 27.94 -15.84 22.20
N ILE A 403 28.00 -14.51 22.06
CA ILE A 403 27.06 -13.72 21.25
C ILE A 403 27.75 -13.19 20.01
N CYS A 404 27.27 -13.62 18.84
CA CYS A 404 27.70 -13.08 17.55
C CYS A 404 26.68 -12.04 17.08
N PHE A 405 27.14 -10.83 16.77
CA PHE A 405 26.29 -9.77 16.23
C PHE A 405 26.46 -9.60 14.72
N ASP A 406 25.35 -9.43 14.03
CA ASP A 406 25.29 -9.14 12.60
C ASP A 406 24.22 -8.09 12.26
N TYR A 407 24.25 -7.57 11.04
CA TYR A 407 23.37 -6.51 10.56
C TYR A 407 23.48 -6.33 9.03
N ARG A 408 22.54 -5.60 8.44
CA ARG A 408 22.59 -5.21 7.02
C ARG A 408 23.69 -4.18 6.76
N ARG A 409 24.65 -4.52 5.88
CA ARG A 409 25.84 -3.69 5.62
C ARG A 409 25.65 -2.58 4.59
N THR A 410 24.66 -2.69 3.72
CA THR A 410 24.48 -1.77 2.58
C THR A 410 23.04 -1.29 2.49
N LYS A 411 22.87 -0.04 2.03
CA LYS A 411 21.59 0.59 1.69
C LYS A 411 20.53 0.54 2.81
N ASN A 412 20.91 0.84 4.05
CA ASN A 412 19.96 0.88 5.16
C ASN A 412 19.26 2.25 5.28
N GLY A 413 17.95 2.26 5.57
CA GLY A 413 17.20 3.49 5.78
C GLY A 413 15.70 3.26 5.99
N PRO A 414 14.96 4.31 6.38
CA PRO A 414 13.55 4.19 6.81
C PRO A 414 12.56 3.80 5.71
N SER A 415 12.96 3.88 4.45
CA SER A 415 12.14 3.55 3.27
C SER A 415 12.80 2.51 2.37
N ILE A 416 13.87 1.85 2.81
CA ILE A 416 14.66 0.91 2.01
C ILE A 416 14.63 -0.45 2.70
N ASN A 417 14.52 -1.52 1.91
CA ASN A 417 14.48 -2.91 2.38
C ASN A 417 13.29 -3.25 3.31
N ILE A 418 12.21 -2.46 3.28
CA ILE A 418 11.05 -2.65 4.17
C ILE A 418 10.54 -4.09 4.08
N LEU A 419 10.38 -4.62 2.86
CA LEU A 419 9.86 -5.97 2.63
C LEU A 419 10.89 -7.02 3.05
N GLU A 420 12.15 -6.87 2.65
CA GLU A 420 13.20 -7.80 3.01
C GLU A 420 13.34 -7.94 4.53
N ASP A 421 13.25 -6.85 5.29
CA ASP A 421 13.28 -6.88 6.75
C ASP A 421 11.98 -7.50 7.31
N PHE A 422 10.82 -7.17 6.75
CA PHE A 422 9.53 -7.75 7.15
C PHE A 422 9.54 -9.28 7.03
N PHE A 423 10.12 -9.79 5.95
CA PHE A 423 10.22 -11.22 5.67
C PHE A 423 11.46 -11.90 6.28
N LEU A 424 12.38 -11.12 6.86
CA LEU A 424 13.49 -11.63 7.64
C LEU A 424 13.06 -11.95 9.07
N ILE A 425 12.16 -11.16 9.66
CA ILE A 425 11.66 -11.33 11.04
C ILE A 425 11.15 -12.76 11.30
N PRO A 426 10.30 -13.38 10.45
CA PRO A 426 9.80 -14.74 10.65
C PRO A 426 10.88 -15.85 10.69
N GLN A 427 12.12 -15.54 10.31
CA GLN A 427 13.21 -16.53 10.24
C GLN A 427 13.95 -16.71 11.57
N PHE A 428 13.72 -15.86 12.57
CA PHE A 428 14.42 -15.92 13.86
C PHE A 428 13.72 -16.84 14.87
N ASP A 429 14.51 -17.51 15.71
CA ASP A 429 13.98 -18.26 16.85
C ASP A 429 13.37 -17.32 17.88
N CYS A 430 14.04 -16.21 18.20
CA CYS A 430 13.58 -15.24 19.18
C CYS A 430 13.50 -13.83 18.59
N LEU A 431 12.60 -13.00 19.12
CA LEU A 431 12.46 -11.60 18.74
C LEU A 431 12.53 -10.66 19.93
N ILE A 432 13.18 -9.52 19.74
CA ILE A 432 13.09 -8.34 20.62
C ILE A 432 12.59 -7.19 19.75
N ILE A 433 11.35 -6.74 20.01
CA ILE A 433 10.66 -5.77 19.17
C ILE A 433 10.15 -4.58 20.01
N PRO A 434 10.00 -3.39 19.41
CA PRO A 434 9.29 -2.27 20.01
C PRO A 434 7.78 -2.40 19.76
N GLN A 435 6.98 -1.50 20.33
CA GLN A 435 5.57 -1.32 19.97
C GLN A 435 5.41 -0.64 18.61
N SER A 436 5.89 -1.31 17.57
CA SER A 436 5.74 -0.91 16.17
C SER A 436 4.81 -1.89 15.47
N ASN A 437 3.76 -1.37 14.84
CA ASN A 437 2.82 -2.13 14.01
C ASN A 437 3.55 -2.99 12.95
N PHE A 438 4.70 -2.52 12.44
CA PHE A 438 5.51 -3.28 11.49
C PHE A 438 6.03 -4.59 12.07
N SER A 439 6.70 -4.55 13.22
CA SER A 439 7.23 -5.75 13.86
C SER A 439 6.16 -6.58 14.55
N LEU A 440 5.08 -5.94 15.02
CA LEU A 440 3.91 -6.64 15.56
C LEU A 440 3.35 -7.59 14.50
N VAL A 441 2.94 -7.07 13.33
CA VAL A 441 2.38 -7.90 12.27
C VAL A 441 3.40 -8.93 11.76
N ALA A 442 4.67 -8.54 11.58
CA ALA A 442 5.70 -9.48 11.12
C ALA A 442 5.90 -10.66 12.09
N SER A 443 5.77 -10.43 13.40
CA SER A 443 5.87 -11.48 14.43
C SER A 443 4.69 -12.44 14.43
N LYS A 444 3.57 -12.11 13.77
CA LYS A 444 2.38 -12.95 13.66
C LYS A 444 2.40 -13.91 12.47
N ILE A 445 3.45 -13.89 11.64
CA ILE A 445 3.56 -14.76 10.44
C ILE A 445 4.20 -16.11 10.77
N ALA A 446 4.94 -16.19 11.87
CA ALA A 446 5.65 -17.40 12.25
C ALA A 446 5.62 -17.63 13.75
N ASP A 447 5.75 -18.90 14.12
CA ASP A 447 5.98 -19.28 15.49
C ASP A 447 7.41 -18.90 15.92
N HIS A 448 7.56 -18.14 16.99
CA HIS A 448 8.84 -17.83 17.61
C HIS A 448 8.96 -18.56 18.96
N ASP A 449 10.16 -18.98 19.37
CA ASP A 449 10.39 -19.56 20.69
C ASP A 449 10.08 -18.53 21.80
N LEU A 450 10.45 -17.28 21.59
CA LEU A 450 10.26 -16.16 22.51
C LEU A 450 10.13 -14.82 21.76
N VAL A 451 9.11 -14.03 22.08
CA VAL A 451 8.99 -12.62 21.68
C VAL A 451 9.02 -11.75 22.92
N ILE A 452 9.84 -10.69 22.90
CA ILE A 452 9.95 -9.70 23.97
C ILE A 452 9.52 -8.32 23.44
N THR A 453 8.55 -7.70 24.12
CA THR A 453 7.97 -6.40 23.77
C THR A 453 8.00 -5.48 25.00
N PRO A 454 8.30 -4.17 24.88
CA PRO A 454 8.24 -3.26 26.01
C PRO A 454 6.78 -3.03 26.43
N ALA A 455 6.50 -3.00 27.73
CA ALA A 455 5.15 -2.93 28.27
C ALA A 455 4.90 -1.66 29.11
N HIS A 456 5.92 -1.19 29.84
CA HIS A 456 5.82 0.01 30.67
C HIS A 456 7.09 0.87 30.58
N PRO A 457 6.96 2.19 30.38
CA PRO A 457 8.06 3.13 30.48
C PRO A 457 8.06 3.83 31.85
N LEU A 458 9.24 3.98 32.45
CA LEU A 458 9.50 4.78 33.64
C LEU A 458 10.41 5.95 33.29
N PHE A 459 10.05 7.15 33.72
CA PHE A 459 10.86 8.35 33.55
C PHE A 459 11.63 8.66 34.83
N VAL A 460 12.97 8.66 34.78
CA VAL A 460 13.86 8.95 35.92
C VAL A 460 14.87 10.00 35.47
N ASP A 461 14.88 11.17 36.11
CA ASP A 461 15.82 12.27 35.81
C ASP A 461 15.88 12.61 34.31
N ASP A 462 14.72 12.78 33.67
CA ASP A 462 14.55 13.02 32.22
C ASP A 462 14.97 11.86 31.28
N GLU A 463 15.47 10.75 31.81
CA GLU A 463 15.78 9.55 31.04
C GLU A 463 14.60 8.58 31.02
N VAL A 464 14.40 7.94 29.87
CA VAL A 464 13.40 6.87 29.71
C VAL A 464 14.06 5.53 30.03
N ILE A 465 13.40 4.76 30.89
CA ILE A 465 13.73 3.38 31.21
C ILE A 465 12.53 2.51 30.85
N ILE A 466 12.75 1.33 30.29
CA ILE A 466 11.69 0.31 30.19
C ILE A 466 11.87 -0.60 31.40
N ASP A 467 10.94 -0.55 32.35
CA ASP A 467 10.99 -1.31 33.60
C ASP A 467 10.06 -2.54 33.59
N GLU A 468 9.10 -2.60 32.68
CA GLU A 468 8.28 -3.79 32.43
C GLU A 468 8.28 -4.19 30.95
N VAL A 469 8.31 -5.51 30.71
CA VAL A 469 8.26 -6.11 29.37
C VAL A 469 7.31 -7.29 29.37
N GLU A 470 6.69 -7.52 28.22
CA GLU A 470 5.90 -8.71 27.93
C GLU A 470 6.81 -9.81 27.35
N LEU A 471 6.60 -11.05 27.80
CA LEU A 471 7.32 -12.24 27.32
C LEU A 471 6.31 -13.27 26.79
N VAL A 472 6.32 -13.51 25.49
CA VAL A 472 5.46 -14.50 24.83
C VAL A 472 6.30 -15.71 24.45
N PHE A 473 6.08 -16.85 25.12
CA PHE A 473 6.80 -18.10 24.89
C PHE A 473 5.97 -19.08 24.06
N ASN A 474 6.57 -19.71 23.04
CA ASN A 474 5.95 -20.84 22.36
C ASN A 474 6.35 -22.16 23.03
N SER A 475 5.49 -22.60 23.95
CA SER A 475 5.69 -23.83 24.74
C SER A 475 5.91 -25.07 23.87
N LYS A 476 5.21 -25.18 22.73
CA LYS A 476 5.34 -26.30 21.79
C LYS A 476 6.75 -26.35 21.21
N ARG A 477 7.31 -25.22 20.76
CA ARG A 477 8.68 -25.16 20.22
C ARG A 477 9.74 -25.39 21.29
N LEU A 478 9.58 -24.79 22.46
CA LEU A 478 10.54 -24.94 23.58
C LEU A 478 10.62 -26.38 24.09
N SER A 479 9.49 -27.10 24.13
CA SER A 479 9.46 -28.51 24.51
C SER A 479 10.30 -29.38 23.58
N LYS A 480 10.29 -29.11 22.27
CA LYS A 480 11.13 -29.81 21.27
C LYS A 480 12.63 -29.55 21.49
N LYS A 481 12.98 -28.38 22.03
CA LYS A 481 14.36 -28.03 22.43
C LYS A 481 14.75 -28.57 23.81
N LYS A 482 13.88 -29.34 24.47
CA LYS A 482 14.07 -29.90 25.84
C LYS A 482 14.35 -28.83 26.91
N LEU A 483 13.91 -27.59 26.68
CA LEU A 483 14.01 -26.52 27.66
C LEU A 483 12.80 -26.59 28.60
N LYS A 484 13.05 -26.87 29.88
CA LYS A 484 12.03 -26.76 30.93
C LYS A 484 11.94 -25.31 31.39
N ILE A 485 11.03 -24.55 30.79
CA ILE A 485 10.65 -23.22 31.27
C ILE A 485 9.29 -23.37 31.97
N ASN A 486 9.16 -22.83 33.19
CA ASN A 486 7.87 -22.78 33.87
C ASN A 486 6.95 -21.82 33.08
N ASN A 487 6.10 -22.39 32.23
CA ASN A 487 5.19 -21.69 31.31
C ASN A 487 4.09 -20.94 32.08
N ARG A 488 4.31 -19.66 32.34
CA ARG A 488 3.24 -18.67 32.42
C ARG A 488 3.68 -17.45 31.61
N SER A 489 2.75 -16.79 30.93
CA SER A 489 2.94 -15.38 30.58
C SER A 489 3.24 -14.68 31.90
N ILE A 490 4.48 -14.24 32.07
CA ILE A 490 4.93 -13.55 33.28
C ILE A 490 5.19 -12.13 32.82
N PHE A 491 4.27 -11.22 33.17
CA PHE A 491 4.64 -9.83 33.34
C PHE A 491 5.74 -9.81 34.41
N LYS A 492 6.96 -9.55 33.98
CA LYS A 492 8.11 -9.54 34.88
C LYS A 492 8.64 -8.13 34.96
N ARG A 493 8.47 -7.50 36.12
CA ARG A 493 9.23 -6.31 36.48
C ARG A 493 10.71 -6.62 36.30
N ILE A 494 11.39 -5.77 35.53
CA ILE A 494 12.83 -5.88 35.28
C ILE A 494 13.61 -5.73 36.60
N TYR A 495 13.03 -5.04 37.58
CA TYR A 495 13.68 -4.56 38.79
C TYR A 495 13.50 -5.39 40.08
N ASP A 496 12.94 -6.60 40.05
CA ASP A 496 12.78 -7.43 41.27
C ASP A 496 14.12 -7.95 41.89
N LYS A 497 15.28 -7.38 41.54
CA LYS A 497 16.61 -7.69 42.10
C LYS A 497 17.58 -6.49 42.14
N LEU A 498 17.06 -5.27 42.32
CA LEU A 498 17.81 -4.18 42.98
C LEU A 498 17.16 -3.94 44.34
#